data_AF-A0A4Y9J5X5-F1
#
_entry.id   AF-A0A4Y9J5X5-F1
#
_cell.length_a   1.000
_cell.length_b   1.000
_cell.length_c   1.000
_cell.angle_alpha   90.00
_cell.angle_beta   90.00
_cell.angle_gamma   90.00
#
_symmetry.space_group_name_H-M   'P 1'
#
loop_
_entity.id
_entity.type
_entity.pdbx_description
1 polymer ?
#
loop_
_entity_poly.entity_id
_entity_poly.type
_entity_poly.pdbx_seq_one_letter_code
_entity_poly.pdbx_strand_id
1 'polypeptide(L)' 'YKGWEIVPLAVPTTDGKWSASCDIERATAEGLEVFEGSTMQFVRDDEDGAIAAACEEAVRQIDNIIANPLVRLA' A
#
# COMPACT_ATOMS: atom_id res chain seq x y z
N TYR A 1 1.56 5.86 8.32
CA TYR A 1 2.71 6.67 7.82
C TYR A 1 2.28 8.13 7.55
N LYS A 2 2.85 9.14 8.22
CA LYS A 2 2.57 10.59 7.99
C LYS A 2 1.07 11.00 7.95
N GLY A 3 0.23 10.41 8.79
CA GLY A 3 -1.23 10.66 8.81
C GLY A 3 -2.02 9.84 7.79
N TRP A 4 -1.36 8.91 7.11
CA TRP A 4 -1.97 7.89 6.25
C TRP A 4 -1.90 6.53 6.92
N GLU A 5 -2.87 5.68 6.63
CA GLU A 5 -2.86 4.26 6.96
C GLU A 5 -2.41 3.44 5.75
N ILE A 6 -1.65 2.37 6.02
CA ILE A 6 -1.16 1.42 5.02
C ILE A 6 -1.67 0.05 5.48
N VAL A 7 -2.63 -0.50 4.76
CA VAL A 7 -3.30 -1.75 5.11
C VAL A 7 -2.79 -2.86 4.20
N PRO A 8 -1.91 -3.76 4.68
CA PRO A 8 -1.41 -4.86 3.86
C PRO A 8 -2.46 -5.96 3.71
N LEU A 9 -2.55 -6.49 2.50
CA LEU A 9 -3.23 -7.75 2.21
C LEU A 9 -2.22 -8.70 1.58
N ALA A 10 -2.02 -9.87 2.19
CA ALA A 10 -1.18 -10.93 1.67
C ALA A 10 -2.00 -12.19 1.45
N VAL A 11 -1.76 -12.87 0.32
CA VAL A 11 -2.41 -14.12 -0.03
C VAL A 11 -1.39 -15.13 -0.56
N PRO A 12 -1.49 -16.42 -0.19
CA PRO A 12 -0.62 -17.45 -0.74
C PRO A 12 -0.97 -17.72 -2.21
N THR A 13 0.04 -17.98 -3.02
CA THR A 13 -0.10 -18.37 -4.43
C THR A 13 -0.04 -19.89 -4.59
N THR A 14 -0.46 -20.40 -5.75
CA THR A 14 -0.47 -21.85 -6.03
C THR A 14 0.93 -22.44 -6.21
N ASP A 15 1.96 -21.62 -6.48
CA ASP A 15 3.36 -22.03 -6.60
C ASP A 15 4.16 -21.95 -5.28
N GLY A 16 3.47 -21.81 -4.15
CA GLY A 16 4.09 -21.81 -2.81
C GLY A 16 4.75 -20.49 -2.44
N LYS A 17 4.41 -19.41 -3.13
CA LYS A 17 4.85 -18.04 -2.86
C LYS A 17 3.74 -17.24 -2.18
N TRP A 18 4.02 -15.98 -1.92
CA TRP A 18 3.08 -15.01 -1.38
C TRP A 18 2.97 -13.80 -2.29
N SER A 19 1.73 -13.38 -2.55
CA SER A 19 1.42 -12.13 -3.23
C SER A 19 0.85 -11.15 -2.21
N ALA A 20 1.38 -9.92 -2.17
CA ALA A 20 0.86 -8.89 -1.29
C ALA A 20 0.67 -7.55 -2.01
N SER A 21 -0.31 -6.78 -1.54
CA SER A 21 -0.54 -5.38 -1.90
C SER A 21 -0.85 -4.59 -0.64
N CYS A 22 -0.82 -3.27 -0.73
CA CYS A 22 -1.24 -2.40 0.36
C CYS A 22 -2.28 -1.40 -0.11
N ASP A 23 -3.39 -1.33 0.61
CA ASP A 23 -4.32 -0.22 0.48
C ASP A 23 -3.77 1.00 1.22
N ILE A 24 -3.97 2.17 0.63
CA ILE A 24 -3.49 3.45 1.10
C ILE A 24 -4.71 4.29 1.46
N GLU A 25 -4.81 4.62 2.74
CA GLU A 25 -5.94 5.38 3.26
C GLU A 25 -5.46 6.65 3.95
N ARG A 26 -6.20 7.74 3.83
CA ARG A 26 -5.87 9.00 4.49
C ARG A 26 -6.84 9.26 5.63
N ALA A 27 -6.31 9.45 6.83
CA ALA A 27 -7.11 9.95 7.94
C ALA A 27 -7.47 11.43 7.69
N THR A 28 -8.76 11.74 7.69
CA THR A 28 -9.24 13.12 7.66
C THR A 28 -9.28 13.71 9.07
N ALA A 29 -9.39 15.05 9.17
CA ALA A 29 -9.52 15.75 10.45
C ALA A 29 -10.77 15.33 11.25
N GLU A 30 -11.75 14.71 10.58
CA GLU A 30 -12.98 14.18 11.18
C GLU A 30 -12.84 12.70 11.61
N GLY A 31 -11.64 12.12 11.46
CA GLY A 31 -11.37 10.71 11.78
C GLY A 31 -11.90 9.73 10.74
N LEU A 32 -12.39 10.20 9.60
CA LEU A 32 -12.81 9.34 8.48
C LEU A 32 -11.59 8.90 7.67
N GLU A 33 -11.49 7.60 7.43
CA GLU A 33 -10.48 6.99 6.56
C GLU A 33 -10.99 7.04 5.11
N VAL A 34 -10.25 7.74 4.26
CA VAL A 34 -10.57 7.86 2.83
C VAL A 34 -9.60 6.99 2.06
N PHE A 35 -10.12 5.98 1.36
CA PHE A 35 -9.35 5.19 0.42
C PHE A 35 -8.83 6.07 -0.72
N GLU A 36 -7.51 6.08 -0.91
CA GLU A 36 -6.83 6.92 -1.91
C GLU A 36 -6.10 6.08 -2.97
N GLY A 37 -6.02 4.75 -2.79
CA GLY A 37 -5.51 3.83 -3.80
C GLY A 37 -4.92 2.55 -3.20
N SER A 38 -4.43 1.67 -4.07
CA SER A 38 -3.73 0.45 -3.69
C SER A 38 -2.40 0.34 -4.43
N THR A 39 -1.39 -0.25 -3.81
CA THR A 39 -0.17 -0.62 -4.52
C THR A 39 -0.46 -1.75 -5.52
N MET A 40 0.42 -1.88 -6.51
CA MET A 40 0.48 -3.12 -7.29
C MET A 40 0.81 -4.33 -6.41
N GLN A 41 0.56 -5.54 -6.94
CA GLN A 41 0.88 -6.79 -6.25
C GLN A 41 2.38 -7.11 -6.35
N PHE A 42 2.94 -7.55 -5.24
CA PHE A 42 4.33 -7.98 -5.11
C PHE A 42 4.36 -9.45 -4.73
N VAL A 43 5.07 -10.26 -5.53
CA VAL A 43 5.23 -11.70 -5.27
C VAL A 43 6.62 -11.98 -4.69
N ARG A 44 6.68 -12.73 -3.58
CA ARG A 44 7.91 -13.15 -2.89
C ARG A 44 7.77 -14.58 -2.35
N ASP A 45 8.89 -15.19 -1.96
CA ASP A 45 8.92 -16.57 -1.48
C ASP A 45 8.26 -16.74 -0.10
N ASP A 46 8.18 -15.67 0.69
CA ASP A 46 7.55 -15.64 2.01
C ASP A 46 6.59 -14.44 2.18
N GLU A 47 5.65 -14.60 3.11
CA GLU A 47 4.59 -13.63 3.41
C GLU A 47 5.16 -12.27 3.82
N ASP A 48 6.08 -12.27 4.79
CA ASP A 48 6.68 -11.06 5.34
C ASP A 48 7.43 -10.27 4.26
N GLY A 49 8.17 -10.96 3.39
CA GLY A 49 8.88 -10.36 2.26
C GLY A 49 7.92 -9.74 1.23
N ALA A 50 6.79 -10.38 0.96
CA ALA A 50 5.78 -9.83 0.06
C ALA A 50 5.15 -8.56 0.66
N ILE A 51 4.77 -8.61 1.95
CA ILE A 51 4.20 -7.47 2.68
C ILE A 51 5.19 -6.32 2.74
N ALA A 52 6.46 -6.58 3.08
CA ALA A 52 7.49 -5.56 3.15
C ALA A 52 7.64 -4.83 1.81
N ALA A 53 7.69 -5.56 0.70
CA ALA A 53 7.79 -4.97 -0.63
C ALA A 53 6.58 -4.10 -0.98
N ALA A 54 5.37 -4.54 -0.63
CA ALA A 54 4.14 -3.76 -0.83
C ALA A 54 4.11 -2.48 0.04
N CYS A 55 4.48 -2.59 1.32
CA CYS A 55 4.53 -1.45 2.24
C CYS A 55 5.59 -0.41 1.83
N GLU A 56 6.75 -0.85 1.35
CA GLU A 56 7.79 0.06 0.84
C GLU A 56 7.29 0.86 -0.37
N GLU A 57 6.54 0.21 -1.27
CA GLU A 57 5.94 0.91 -2.41
C GLU A 57 4.82 1.87 -1.96
N ALA A 58 3.98 1.46 -1.02
CA ALA A 58 2.92 2.32 -0.47
C ALA A 58 3.51 3.61 0.13
N VAL A 59 4.62 3.50 0.86
CA VAL A 59 5.35 4.66 1.39
C VAL A 59 5.80 5.60 0.27
N ARG A 60 6.37 5.08 -0.83
CA ARG A 60 6.79 5.90 -1.97
C ARG A 60 5.60 6.58 -2.65
N GLN A 61 4.49 5.87 -2.82
CA GLN A 61 3.28 6.44 -3.40
C GLN A 61 2.73 7.57 -2.54
N ILE A 62 2.65 7.38 -1.22
CA ILE A 62 2.23 8.43 -0.28
C ILE A 62 3.16 9.64 -0.36
N ASP A 63 4.49 9.42 -0.38
CA ASP A 63 5.44 10.52 -0.52
C ASP A 63 5.28 11.30 -1.83
N ASN A 64 4.99 10.61 -2.93
CA ASN A 64 4.71 11.24 -4.22
C ASN A 64 3.40 12.04 -4.19
N ILE A 65 2.34 11.52 -3.57
CA ILE A 65 1.05 12.22 -3.42
C ILE A 65 1.23 13.49 -2.57
N ILE A 66 1.98 13.40 -1.47
CA ILE A 66 2.28 14.55 -0.60
C ILE A 66 3.12 15.59 -1.35
N ALA A 67 4.12 15.15 -2.11
CA ALA A 67 5.00 16.05 -2.86
C ALA A 67 4.29 16.72 -4.04
N ASN A 68 3.36 16.03 -4.69
CA ASN A 68 2.57 16.55 -5.80
C ASN A 68 1.14 15.98 -5.78
N PRO A 69 0.18 16.69 -5.18
CA PRO A 69 -1.21 16.23 -5.06
C PRO A 69 -1.94 16.01 -6.41
N LEU A 70 -1.40 16.53 -7.52
CA LEU A 70 -1.95 16.32 -8.86
C LEU A 70 -1.56 14.95 -9.45
N VAL A 71 -0.66 14.19 -8.81
CA VAL A 71 -0.22 12.84 -9.22
C VAL A 71 -1.24 11.76 -8.83
N ARG A 72 -2.47 12.12 -8.45
CA ARG A 72 -3.56 11.13 -8.35
C ARG A 72 -3.68 10.39 -9.68
N LEU A 73 -3.14 9.17 -9.71
CA LEU A 73 -3.22 8.28 -10.86
C LEU A 73 -4.71 8.04 -11.13
N ALA A 74 -5.14 8.53 -12.29
CA ALA A 74 -6.49 8.37 -12.82
C ALA A 74 -6.79 6.91 -13.17
#